data_AF-A0A975HXL9-F1
#
_entry.id   AF-A0A975HXL9-F1
#
_cell.length_a   1.000
_cell.length_b   1.000
_cell.length_c   1.000
_cell.angle_alpha   90.00
_cell.angle_beta   90.00
_cell.angle_gamma   90.00
#
_symmetry.space_group_name_H-M   'P 1'
#
loop_
_entity.id
_entity.type
_entity.pdbx_description
1 polymer ?
#
loop_
_entity_poly.entity_id
_entity_poly.type
_entity_poly.pdbx_seq_one_letter_code
_entity_poly.pdbx_strand_id
1 'polypeptide(L)'
;MRIQLDVVQGRGMPQVVLVDAPSLDAAREHCRGQGFTVLGARPAGADVFSLKSLATVGPKLDVVVFVEQLRDLLGAGLSVVEALGTLQAAAPSRQQPAVDALLKRLRSGDTLSVALAAQSQFPGLLVALVRASEWTSDLPKALGRFLDHEMRVRELRHRIASVAIYPVLLTAVGSMVMLFLLLYVMPRFARVFEGMRGELPWSAQAMVVWSHWLGGRGPWVLAGCAMLATALGLAVASPALRVRLLQAVMEWAPLRTRMRTYFLARWFRATGMLVEGGIPLPEALGLSNGLLPRSLQAGGAAVEAAVRNGLSPAEAHVHGGMITPVAEQLMRAGERTGELGSVLTRIAQFHEAEVSRSLEQAMRALEPIVMVLIGVGVGTVVVLMYMPIFELASALQ
;
A
#
# COMPACT_ATOMS: atom_id res chain seq x y z
N MET A 1 -19.72 5.77 -39.35
CA MET A 1 -19.19 5.09 -38.15
C MET A 1 -20.36 4.88 -37.20
N ARG A 2 -20.51 3.69 -36.62
CA ARG A 2 -21.48 3.50 -35.54
C ARG A 2 -20.95 4.20 -34.31
N ILE A 3 -21.71 5.13 -33.76
CA ILE A 3 -21.34 5.90 -32.58
C ILE A 3 -22.43 5.67 -31.53
N GLN A 4 -22.02 5.22 -30.35
CA GLN A 4 -22.87 5.05 -29.19
C GLN A 4 -22.93 6.37 -28.43
N LEU A 5 -24.12 6.94 -28.33
CA LEU A 5 -24.38 8.19 -27.65
C LEU A 5 -25.22 7.90 -26.41
N ASP A 6 -24.71 8.29 -25.25
CA ASP A 6 -25.48 8.31 -24.01
C ASP A 6 -26.25 9.64 -24.01
N VAL A 7 -27.57 9.55 -24.18
CA VAL A 7 -28.45 10.70 -24.32
C VAL A 7 -29.53 10.72 -23.25
N VAL A 8 -29.92 11.93 -22.84
CA VAL A 8 -31.06 12.16 -21.95
C VAL A 8 -32.05 13.11 -22.63
N GLN A 9 -33.33 12.75 -22.61
CA GLN A 9 -34.42 13.61 -23.06
C GLN A 9 -35.13 14.20 -21.83
N GLY A 10 -34.96 15.50 -21.58
CA GLY A 10 -35.58 16.19 -20.43
C GLY A 10 -35.14 15.62 -19.07
N ARG A 11 -36.10 15.23 -18.22
CA ARG A 11 -35.86 14.58 -16.91
C ARG A 11 -35.90 13.04 -16.96
N GLY A 12 -35.84 12.45 -18.15
CA GLY A 12 -35.87 10.99 -18.33
C GLY A 12 -34.59 10.28 -17.90
N MET A 13 -34.64 8.95 -17.78
CA MET A 13 -33.46 8.12 -17.55
C MET A 13 -32.53 8.13 -18.78
N PRO A 14 -31.20 8.04 -18.58
CA PRO A 14 -30.24 7.99 -19.69
C PRO A 14 -30.50 6.77 -20.58
N GLN A 15 -30.61 7.02 -21.88
CA GLN A 15 -30.77 6.00 -22.91
C GLN A 15 -29.57 5.98 -23.85
N VAL A 16 -29.22 4.77 -24.28
CA VAL A 16 -28.12 4.53 -25.21
C VAL A 16 -28.69 4.49 -26.61
N VAL A 17 -28.29 5.44 -27.46
CA VAL A 17 -28.72 5.49 -28.87
C VAL A 17 -27.52 5.27 -29.77
N LEU A 18 -27.66 4.38 -30.75
CA LEU A 18 -26.65 4.09 -31.76
C LEU A 18 -26.99 4.88 -33.02
N VAL A 19 -26.10 5.79 -33.42
CA VAL A 19 -26.27 6.62 -34.61
C VAL A 19 -25.12 6.35 -35.58
N ASP A 20 -25.45 6.13 -36.85
CA ASP A 20 -24.47 6.03 -37.93
C ASP A 20 -24.19 7.44 -38.48
N ALA A 21 -23.02 7.98 -38.14
CA ALA A 21 -22.60 9.31 -38.56
C ALA A 21 -21.13 9.33 -39.05
N PRO A 22 -20.76 10.27 -39.93
CA PRO A 22 -19.41 10.37 -40.48
C PRO A 22 -18.39 10.97 -39.48
N SER A 23 -18.83 11.68 -38.43
CA SER A 23 -17.96 12.22 -37.38
C SER A 23 -18.68 12.29 -36.02
N LEU A 24 -17.92 12.35 -34.92
CA LEU A 24 -18.45 12.48 -33.55
C LEU A 24 -19.25 13.77 -33.35
N ASP A 25 -18.84 14.85 -33.99
CA ASP A 25 -19.56 16.13 -33.89
C ASP A 25 -20.84 16.13 -34.73
N ALA A 26 -20.84 15.51 -35.91
CA ALA A 26 -22.07 15.30 -36.69
C ALA A 26 -23.09 14.41 -35.96
N ALA A 27 -22.62 13.41 -35.21
CA ALA A 27 -23.49 12.52 -34.41
C ALA A 27 -24.13 13.27 -33.22
N ARG A 28 -23.37 14.15 -32.57
CA ARG A 28 -23.87 15.02 -31.49
C ARG A 28 -24.90 16.02 -31.98
N GLU A 29 -24.65 16.62 -33.15
CA GLU A 29 -25.55 17.59 -33.76
C GLU A 29 -26.86 16.94 -34.22
N HIS A 30 -26.79 15.74 -34.79
CA HIS A 30 -27.96 14.94 -35.15
C HIS A 30 -28.85 14.60 -33.93
N CYS A 31 -28.24 14.19 -32.80
CA CYS A 31 -29.00 13.92 -31.57
C CYS A 31 -29.57 15.20 -30.92
N ARG A 32 -28.84 16.32 -30.99
CA ARG A 32 -29.35 17.63 -30.53
C ARG A 32 -30.55 18.09 -31.35
N GLY A 33 -30.53 17.89 -32.67
CA GLY A 33 -31.67 18.19 -33.56
C GLY A 33 -32.94 17.39 -33.25
N GLN A 34 -32.80 16.22 -32.63
CA GLN A 34 -33.91 15.38 -32.19
C GLN A 34 -34.38 15.66 -30.75
N GLY A 35 -33.85 16.70 -30.10
CA GLY A 35 -34.24 17.11 -28.75
C GLY A 35 -33.55 16.35 -27.62
N PHE A 36 -32.48 15.61 -27.90
CA PHE A 36 -31.70 14.89 -26.90
C PHE A 36 -30.50 15.70 -26.39
N THR A 37 -30.26 15.67 -25.08
CA THR A 37 -29.02 16.20 -24.47
C THR A 37 -27.98 15.09 -24.41
N VAL A 38 -26.89 15.25 -25.15
CA VAL A 38 -25.80 14.25 -25.21
C VAL A 38 -24.91 14.37 -23.97
N LEU A 39 -24.86 13.32 -23.15
CA LEU A 39 -24.01 13.22 -21.96
C LEU A 39 -22.62 12.64 -22.28
N GLY A 40 -22.53 11.83 -23.33
CA GLY A 40 -21.28 11.23 -23.77
C GLY A 40 -21.42 10.64 -25.17
N ALA A 41 -20.34 10.70 -25.95
CA ALA A 41 -20.28 10.11 -27.28
C ALA A 41 -19.04 9.23 -27.36
N ARG A 42 -19.21 7.93 -27.65
CA ARG A 42 -18.12 6.98 -27.85
C ARG A 42 -18.31 6.26 -29.20
N PRO A 43 -17.26 6.08 -30.00
CA PRO A 43 -17.37 5.24 -31.20
C PRO A 43 -17.72 3.80 -30.79
N ALA A 44 -18.80 3.27 -31.35
CA ALA A 44 -19.23 1.90 -31.11
C ALA A 44 -18.34 0.97 -31.93
N GLY A 45 -17.45 0.24 -31.25
CA GLY A 45 -16.53 -0.71 -31.87
C GLY A 45 -15.04 -0.37 -31.77
N ALA A 46 -14.61 0.46 -30.81
CA ALA A 46 -13.18 0.58 -30.50
C ALA A 46 -12.71 -0.64 -29.71
N ASP A 47 -11.85 -1.43 -30.35
CA ASP A 47 -11.24 -2.67 -29.88
C ASP A 47 -10.86 -2.73 -28.39
N VAL A 48 -11.19 -3.87 -27.80
CA VAL A 48 -10.99 -4.29 -26.40
C VAL A 48 -9.50 -4.51 -26.04
N PHE A 49 -8.54 -4.12 -26.89
CA PHE A 49 -7.11 -4.35 -26.65
C PHE A 49 -6.21 -3.21 -27.15
N SER A 50 -6.41 -1.99 -26.62
CA SER A 50 -5.45 -0.89 -26.81
C SER A 50 -4.69 -0.59 -25.52
N LEU A 51 -3.48 -1.15 -25.44
CA LEU A 51 -2.43 -0.93 -24.45
C LEU A 51 -1.94 0.54 -24.36
N LYS A 52 -2.59 1.50 -25.02
CA LYS A 52 -2.28 2.94 -24.96
C LYS A 52 -3.11 3.73 -23.93
N SER A 53 -4.11 3.12 -23.29
CA SER A 53 -4.90 3.77 -22.22
C SER A 53 -4.19 3.84 -20.85
N LEU A 54 -2.96 3.35 -20.74
CA LEU A 54 -2.09 3.53 -19.56
C LEU A 54 -1.24 4.81 -19.63
N ALA A 55 -1.34 5.61 -20.71
CA ALA A 55 -0.46 6.74 -20.97
C ALA A 55 -1.06 8.14 -20.69
N THR A 56 -2.22 8.25 -20.03
CA THR A 56 -2.72 9.53 -19.48
C THR A 56 -2.55 9.65 -17.96
N VAL A 57 -1.68 8.84 -17.36
CA VAL A 57 -1.11 9.18 -16.05
C VAL A 57 0.07 10.12 -16.34
N GLY A 58 -0.22 11.42 -16.33
CA GLY A 58 0.84 12.42 -16.27
C GLY A 58 1.84 12.05 -15.16
N PRO A 59 3.15 12.26 -15.37
CA PRO A 59 4.16 12.05 -14.32
C PRO A 59 3.74 12.72 -13.02
N LYS A 60 3.79 11.95 -11.93
CA LYS A 60 3.52 12.47 -10.60
C LYS A 60 4.66 13.43 -10.22
N LEU A 61 4.29 14.63 -9.77
CA LEU A 61 5.20 15.50 -9.03
C LEU A 61 5.80 14.71 -7.86
N ASP A 62 7.12 14.80 -7.64
CA ASP A 62 7.69 14.31 -6.39
C ASP A 62 7.29 15.29 -5.28
N VAL A 63 6.19 14.97 -4.59
CA VAL A 63 5.58 15.83 -3.59
C VAL A 63 6.57 16.16 -2.47
N VAL A 64 7.46 15.24 -2.10
CA VAL A 64 8.37 15.50 -0.97
C VAL A 64 9.47 16.46 -1.37
N VAL A 65 10.10 16.25 -2.53
CA VAL A 65 11.11 17.20 -3.04
C VAL A 65 10.49 18.57 -3.26
N PHE A 66 9.27 18.63 -3.82
CA PHE A 66 8.54 19.88 -3.99
C PHE A 66 8.27 20.59 -2.65
N VAL A 67 7.79 19.87 -1.63
CA VAL A 67 7.52 20.45 -0.31
C VAL A 67 8.81 20.88 0.39
N GLU A 68 9.90 20.15 0.22
CA GLU A 68 11.21 20.48 0.77
C GLU A 68 11.74 21.79 0.18
N GLN A 69 11.76 21.90 -1.14
CA GLN A 69 12.20 23.12 -1.81
C GLN A 69 11.28 24.30 -1.51
N LEU A 70 9.96 24.07 -1.42
CA LEU A 70 9.01 25.11 -1.02
C LEU A 70 9.26 25.59 0.41
N ARG A 71 9.50 24.67 1.37
CA ARG A 71 9.88 25.02 2.75
C ARG A 71 11.13 25.89 2.76
N ASP A 72 12.16 25.52 2.00
CA ASP A 72 13.46 26.22 2.01
C ASP A 72 13.34 27.62 1.42
N LEU A 73 12.62 27.79 0.32
CA LEU A 73 12.37 29.09 -0.29
C LEU A 73 11.54 30.00 0.62
N LEU A 74 10.49 29.46 1.24
CA LEU A 74 9.69 30.21 2.20
C LEU A 74 10.49 30.55 3.47
N GLY A 75 11.36 29.63 3.93
CA GLY A 75 12.27 29.85 5.04
C GLY A 75 13.34 30.92 4.75
N ALA A 76 13.70 31.10 3.48
CA ALA A 76 14.55 32.19 3.00
C ALA A 76 13.81 33.54 2.87
N GLY A 77 12.50 33.58 3.18
CA GLY A 77 11.69 34.79 3.20
C GLY A 77 10.99 35.12 1.88
N LEU A 78 11.00 34.22 0.88
CA LEU A 78 10.23 34.41 -0.36
C LEU A 78 8.74 34.28 -0.06
N SER A 79 7.90 35.03 -0.78
CA SER A 79 6.46 34.81 -0.77
C SER A 79 6.08 33.49 -1.46
N VAL A 80 4.89 32.96 -1.17
CA VAL A 80 4.40 31.70 -1.78
C VAL A 80 4.38 31.78 -3.31
N VAL A 81 3.98 32.92 -3.87
CA VAL A 81 3.90 33.10 -5.33
C VAL A 81 5.30 33.15 -5.95
N GLU A 82 6.26 33.83 -5.31
CA GLU A 82 7.66 33.87 -5.76
C GLU A 82 8.30 32.49 -5.68
N ALA A 83 8.17 31.82 -4.53
CA ALA A 83 8.71 30.49 -4.31
C ALA A 83 8.17 29.50 -5.35
N LEU A 84 6.86 29.47 -5.60
CA LEU A 84 6.28 28.63 -6.64
C LEU A 84 6.72 29.01 -8.05
N GLY A 85 6.98 30.29 -8.32
CA GLY A 85 7.57 30.76 -9.58
C GLY A 85 8.98 30.22 -9.78
N THR A 86 9.81 30.24 -8.74
CA THR A 86 11.15 29.64 -8.75
C THR A 86 11.07 28.12 -8.97
N LEU A 87 10.15 27.43 -8.28
CA LEU A 87 9.94 25.99 -8.45
C LEU A 87 9.43 25.65 -9.85
N GLN A 88 8.58 26.49 -10.46
CA GLN A 88 8.12 26.31 -11.83
C GLN A 88 9.29 26.38 -12.83
N ALA A 89 10.17 27.37 -12.66
CA ALA A 89 11.33 27.55 -13.53
C ALA A 89 12.36 26.42 -13.38
N ALA A 90 12.54 25.90 -12.17
CA ALA A 90 13.44 24.77 -11.87
C ALA A 90 12.82 23.40 -12.19
N ALA A 91 11.50 23.29 -12.33
CA ALA A 91 10.82 22.02 -12.53
C ALA A 91 11.12 21.41 -13.92
N PRO A 92 11.35 20.09 -14.01
CA PRO A 92 11.38 19.39 -15.29
C PRO A 92 10.08 19.61 -16.07
N SER A 93 10.15 19.60 -17.41
CA SER A 93 8.99 19.80 -18.30
C SER A 93 7.77 18.92 -17.95
N ARG A 94 8.02 17.72 -17.40
CA ARG A 94 7.01 16.80 -16.90
C ARG A 94 6.22 17.31 -15.67
N GLN A 95 6.83 18.07 -14.78
CA GLN A 95 6.24 18.51 -13.50
C GLN A 95 5.72 19.96 -13.54
N GLN A 96 6.13 20.75 -14.54
CA GLN A 96 5.70 22.13 -14.75
C GLN A 96 4.16 22.32 -14.77
N PRO A 97 3.34 21.46 -15.41
CA PRO A 97 1.90 21.67 -15.46
C PRO A 97 1.24 21.66 -14.08
N ALA A 98 1.76 20.88 -13.14
CA ALA A 98 1.24 20.82 -11.79
C ALA A 98 1.52 22.10 -11.00
N VAL A 99 2.73 22.65 -11.12
CA VAL A 99 3.12 23.91 -10.47
C VAL A 99 2.43 25.11 -11.12
N ASP A 100 2.29 25.11 -12.45
CA ASP A 100 1.55 26.13 -13.19
C ASP A 100 0.08 26.19 -12.78
N ALA A 101 -0.56 25.04 -12.58
CA ALA A 101 -1.92 24.97 -12.07
C ALA A 101 -2.05 25.56 -10.64
N LEU A 102 -1.05 25.37 -9.77
CA LEU A 102 -1.04 26.01 -8.44
C LEU A 102 -0.91 27.53 -8.56
N LEU A 103 0.06 28.01 -9.36
CA LEU A 103 0.31 29.43 -9.56
C LEU A 103 -0.91 30.16 -10.14
N LYS A 104 -1.60 29.56 -11.12
CA LYS A 104 -2.82 30.13 -11.70
C LYS A 104 -3.91 30.34 -10.66
N ARG A 105 -4.12 29.36 -9.77
CA ARG A 105 -5.15 29.43 -8.72
C ARG A 105 -4.80 30.44 -7.63
N LEU A 106 -3.53 30.50 -7.23
CA LEU A 106 -3.06 31.54 -6.31
C LEU A 106 -3.17 32.94 -6.90
N ARG A 107 -2.84 33.12 -8.18
CA ARG A 107 -3.02 34.40 -8.89
C ARG A 107 -4.49 34.78 -9.08
N SER A 108 -5.41 33.81 -9.10
CA SER A 108 -6.85 34.08 -9.09
C SER A 108 -7.42 34.33 -7.69
N GLY A 109 -6.58 34.30 -6.64
CA GLY A 109 -6.97 34.62 -5.27
C GLY A 109 -7.35 33.42 -4.40
N ASP A 110 -7.22 32.18 -4.89
CA ASP A 110 -7.40 31.00 -4.05
C ASP A 110 -6.27 30.91 -3.01
N THR A 111 -6.57 30.39 -1.82
CA THR A 111 -5.54 30.06 -0.83
C THR A 111 -4.71 28.85 -1.32
N LEU A 112 -3.49 28.70 -0.79
CA LEU A 112 -2.60 27.59 -1.15
C LEU A 112 -3.24 26.23 -0.82
N SER A 113 -3.94 26.11 0.31
CA SER A 113 -4.64 24.90 0.73
C SER A 113 -5.73 24.51 -0.28
N VAL A 114 -6.52 25.47 -0.76
CA VAL A 114 -7.54 25.25 -1.81
C VAL A 114 -6.89 24.86 -3.14
N ALA A 115 -5.78 25.50 -3.49
CA ALA A 115 -5.03 25.19 -4.71
C ALA A 115 -4.47 23.75 -4.68
N LEU A 116 -3.85 23.34 -3.57
CA LEU A 116 -3.33 21.98 -3.35
C LEU A 116 -4.46 20.94 -3.35
N ALA A 117 -5.60 21.24 -2.72
CA ALA A 117 -6.73 20.31 -2.60
C ALA A 117 -7.33 19.87 -3.96
N ALA A 118 -7.27 20.72 -4.99
CA ALA A 118 -7.81 20.34 -6.31
C ALA A 118 -6.92 19.40 -7.10
N GLN A 119 -5.67 19.18 -6.67
CA GLN A 119 -4.80 18.21 -7.33
C GLN A 119 -4.74 16.93 -6.50
N SER A 120 -5.11 15.81 -7.11
CA SER A 120 -5.17 14.50 -6.46
C SER A 120 -3.81 13.94 -6.01
N GLN A 121 -2.71 14.60 -6.38
CA GLN A 121 -1.36 14.18 -6.04
C GLN A 121 -0.93 14.60 -4.63
N PHE A 122 -1.54 15.64 -4.05
CA PHE A 122 -1.18 16.11 -2.71
C PHE A 122 -1.95 15.34 -1.63
N PRO A 123 -1.26 14.77 -0.63
CA PRO A 123 -1.94 14.08 0.46
C PRO A 123 -2.84 15.04 1.25
N GLY A 124 -4.03 14.57 1.68
CA GLY A 124 -4.97 15.39 2.45
C GLY A 124 -4.38 15.94 3.76
N LEU A 125 -3.42 15.22 4.37
CA LEU A 125 -2.70 15.71 5.54
C LEU A 125 -1.85 16.95 5.25
N LEU A 126 -1.19 17.03 4.10
CA LEU A 126 -0.43 18.21 3.69
C LEU A 126 -1.38 19.40 3.52
N VAL A 127 -2.49 19.18 2.82
CA VAL A 127 -3.54 20.20 2.61
C VAL A 127 -4.06 20.72 3.94
N ALA A 128 -4.34 19.84 4.90
CA ALA A 128 -4.81 20.20 6.24
C ALA A 128 -3.78 21.00 7.04
N LEU A 129 -2.50 20.61 6.99
CA LEU A 129 -1.42 21.34 7.66
C LEU A 129 -1.21 22.73 7.04
N VAL A 130 -1.24 22.83 5.72
CA VAL A 130 -1.15 24.12 5.01
C VAL A 130 -2.35 25.00 5.37
N ARG A 131 -3.56 24.44 5.40
CA ARG A 131 -4.76 25.18 5.79
C ARG A 131 -4.65 25.72 7.22
N ALA A 132 -4.07 24.97 8.15
CA ALA A 132 -3.81 25.43 9.52
C ALA A 132 -2.84 26.62 9.56
N SER A 133 -1.77 26.53 8.75
CA SER A 133 -0.69 27.50 8.76
C SER A 133 -0.95 28.75 7.94
N GLU A 134 -1.95 28.74 7.06
CA GLU A 134 -2.43 29.95 6.37
C GLU A 134 -2.94 31.01 7.33
N TRP A 135 -3.57 30.61 8.43
CA TRP A 135 -4.07 31.54 9.45
C TRP A 135 -2.98 32.01 10.41
N THR A 136 -2.03 31.13 10.72
CA THR A 136 -0.94 31.42 11.67
C THR A 136 0.31 31.99 11.00
N SER A 137 0.30 32.12 9.67
CA SER A 137 1.42 32.57 8.83
C SER A 137 2.72 31.78 9.01
N ASP A 138 2.66 30.57 9.57
CA ASP A 138 3.83 29.72 9.85
C ASP A 138 3.87 28.50 8.91
N LEU A 139 3.81 28.80 7.62
CA LEU A 139 3.84 27.80 6.55
C LEU A 139 5.14 26.97 6.52
N PRO A 140 6.35 27.55 6.68
CA PRO A 140 7.60 26.77 6.71
C PRO A 140 7.60 25.67 7.77
N LYS A 141 7.12 25.96 8.99
CA LYS A 141 7.05 24.96 10.06
C LYS A 141 6.06 23.85 9.76
N ALA A 142 4.91 24.18 9.17
CA ALA A 142 3.92 23.18 8.77
C ALA A 142 4.46 22.22 7.68
N LEU A 143 5.16 22.76 6.69
CA LEU A 143 5.84 21.96 5.67
C LEU A 143 6.95 21.09 6.28
N GLY A 144 7.73 21.64 7.21
CA GLY A 144 8.73 20.89 7.98
C GLY A 144 8.14 19.69 8.73
N ARG A 145 7.03 19.88 9.47
CA ARG A 145 6.33 18.80 10.17
C ARG A 145 5.87 17.69 9.21
N PHE A 146 5.38 18.06 8.03
CA PHE A 146 5.00 17.10 6.99
C PHE A 146 6.21 16.31 6.47
N LEU A 147 7.34 16.96 6.22
CA LEU A 147 8.58 16.31 5.77
C LEU A 147 9.10 15.32 6.81
N ASP A 148 9.16 15.71 8.09
CA ASP A 148 9.58 14.82 9.19
C ASP A 148 8.70 13.57 9.29
N HIS A 149 7.41 13.75 9.05
CA HIS A 149 6.45 12.65 9.03
C HIS A 149 6.67 11.71 7.85
N GLU A 150 6.90 12.23 6.64
CA GLU A 150 7.19 11.41 5.45
C GLU A 150 8.56 10.73 5.51
N MET A 151 9.57 11.37 6.12
CA MET A 151 10.88 10.78 6.39
C MET A 151 10.76 9.57 7.32
N ARG A 152 10.03 9.69 8.43
CA ARG A 152 9.78 8.57 9.36
C ARG A 152 9.06 7.41 8.70
N VAL A 153 8.08 7.67 7.83
CA VAL A 153 7.40 6.62 7.06
C VAL A 153 8.38 5.91 6.13
N ARG A 154 9.25 6.67 5.45
CA ARG A 154 10.27 6.10 4.58
C ARG A 154 11.28 5.26 5.34
N GLU A 155 11.76 5.73 6.48
CA GLU A 155 12.67 4.99 7.34
C GLU A 155 12.05 3.67 7.80
N LEU A 156 10.80 3.70 8.26
CA LEU A 156 10.08 2.50 8.66
C LEU A 156 9.96 1.51 7.48
N ARG A 157 9.57 1.99 6.29
CA ARG A 157 9.50 1.14 5.08
C ARG A 157 10.86 0.56 4.72
N HIS A 158 11.92 1.35 4.81
CA HIS A 158 13.27 0.91 4.51
C HIS A 158 13.75 -0.15 5.50
N ARG A 159 13.51 0.04 6.80
CA ARG A 159 13.79 -0.96 7.85
C ARG A 159 13.04 -2.27 7.60
N ILE A 160 11.76 -2.18 7.22
CA ILE A 160 10.96 -3.37 6.86
C ILE A 160 11.57 -4.08 5.66
N ALA A 161 11.92 -3.32 4.62
CA ALA A 161 12.51 -3.86 3.41
C ALA A 161 13.88 -4.51 3.67
N SER A 162 14.74 -3.88 4.46
CA SER A 162 16.09 -4.37 4.74
C SER A 162 16.07 -5.67 5.55
N VAL A 163 15.18 -5.77 6.56
CA VAL A 163 15.02 -6.98 7.36
C VAL A 163 14.43 -8.14 6.54
N ALA A 164 13.62 -7.86 5.52
CA ALA A 164 13.02 -8.89 4.65
C ALA A 164 14.00 -9.53 3.66
N ILE A 165 15.17 -8.92 3.41
CA ILE A 165 16.15 -9.44 2.44
C ILE A 165 16.64 -10.84 2.84
N TYR A 166 16.97 -11.02 4.13
CA TYR A 166 17.57 -12.26 4.62
C TYR A 166 16.61 -13.47 4.53
N PRO A 167 15.36 -13.42 5.04
CA PRO A 167 14.39 -14.51 4.87
C PRO A 167 14.12 -14.86 3.40
N VAL A 168 14.07 -13.87 2.52
CA VAL A 168 13.86 -14.08 1.07
C VAL A 168 15.06 -14.82 0.47
N LEU A 169 16.29 -14.40 0.78
CA LEU A 169 17.50 -15.07 0.30
C LEU A 169 17.57 -16.52 0.79
N LEU A 170 17.38 -16.75 2.09
CA LEU A 170 17.41 -18.09 2.69
C LEU A 170 16.33 -19.00 2.07
N THR A 171 15.11 -18.49 1.93
CA THR A 171 14.00 -19.23 1.31
C THR A 171 14.30 -19.54 -0.16
N ALA A 172 14.87 -18.59 -0.91
CA ALA A 172 15.22 -18.79 -2.31
C ALA A 172 16.31 -19.85 -2.47
N VAL A 173 17.42 -19.76 -1.72
CA VAL A 173 18.52 -20.73 -1.79
C VAL A 173 18.08 -22.10 -1.30
N GLY A 174 17.38 -22.18 -0.16
CA GLY A 174 16.86 -23.43 0.37
C GLY A 174 15.85 -24.10 -0.56
N SER A 175 14.95 -23.34 -1.16
CA SER A 175 14.02 -23.85 -2.18
C SER A 175 14.76 -24.32 -3.43
N MET A 176 15.83 -23.63 -3.85
CA MET A 176 16.65 -24.04 -4.99
C MET A 176 17.36 -25.37 -4.72
N VAL A 177 17.96 -25.55 -3.54
CA VAL A 177 18.60 -26.82 -3.13
C VAL A 177 17.56 -27.93 -3.04
N MET A 178 16.41 -27.67 -2.41
CA MET A 178 15.30 -28.63 -2.33
C MET A 178 14.83 -29.06 -3.72
N LEU A 179 14.60 -28.11 -4.62
CA LEU A 179 14.16 -28.39 -6.00
C LEU A 179 15.22 -29.18 -6.77
N PHE A 180 16.51 -28.87 -6.59
CA PHE A 180 17.59 -29.64 -7.18
C PHE A 180 17.60 -31.10 -6.70
N LEU A 181 17.44 -31.34 -5.39
CA LEU A 181 17.35 -32.69 -4.85
C LEU A 181 16.14 -33.45 -5.43
N LEU A 182 14.97 -32.81 -5.50
CA LEU A 182 13.75 -33.45 -5.99
C LEU A 182 13.76 -33.69 -7.51
N LEU A 183 14.21 -32.72 -8.32
CA LEU A 183 14.13 -32.79 -9.78
C LEU A 183 15.31 -33.55 -10.42
N TYR A 184 16.49 -33.54 -9.79
CA TYR A 184 17.70 -34.09 -10.38
C TYR A 184 18.23 -35.32 -9.64
N VAL A 185 18.33 -35.24 -8.32
CA VAL A 185 18.93 -36.32 -7.52
C VAL A 185 17.93 -37.47 -7.32
N MET A 186 16.71 -37.16 -6.90
CA MET A 186 15.65 -38.17 -6.65
C MET A 186 15.41 -39.11 -7.83
N PRO A 187 15.23 -38.62 -9.08
CA PRO A 187 14.94 -39.50 -10.21
C PRO A 187 16.11 -40.40 -10.59
N ARG A 188 17.36 -39.95 -10.36
CA ARG A 188 18.54 -40.77 -10.63
C ARG A 188 18.61 -41.98 -9.72
N PHE A 189 18.36 -41.80 -8.43
CA PHE A 189 18.29 -42.93 -7.51
C PHE A 189 17.10 -43.83 -7.80
N ALA A 190 15.91 -43.27 -8.10
CA ALA A 190 14.74 -44.06 -8.47
C ALA A 190 15.04 -45.02 -9.65
N ARG A 191 15.74 -44.56 -10.69
CA ARG A 191 16.17 -45.41 -11.82
C ARG A 191 17.10 -46.56 -11.42
N VAL A 192 17.96 -46.35 -10.42
CA VAL A 192 18.82 -47.42 -9.89
C VAL A 192 17.96 -48.49 -9.20
N PHE A 193 16.95 -48.07 -8.45
CA PHE A 193 16.04 -48.98 -7.76
C PHE A 193 15.07 -49.71 -8.73
N GLU A 194 14.61 -49.06 -9.80
CA GLU A 194 13.76 -49.69 -10.84
C GLU A 194 14.44 -50.88 -11.54
N GLY A 195 15.78 -50.90 -11.61
CA GLY A 195 16.55 -51.99 -12.21
C GLY A 195 16.72 -53.22 -11.31
N MET A 196 16.38 -53.13 -10.02
CA MET A 196 16.51 -54.25 -9.08
C MET A 196 15.30 -55.19 -9.18
N ARG A 197 15.57 -56.47 -9.41
CA ARG A 197 14.56 -57.53 -9.41
C ARG A 197 14.33 -58.01 -7.97
N GLY A 198 13.26 -57.56 -7.33
CA GLY A 198 12.88 -57.96 -5.96
C GLY A 198 11.76 -57.09 -5.37
N GLU A 199 11.28 -57.43 -4.18
CA GLU A 199 10.35 -56.56 -3.42
C GLU A 199 11.11 -55.32 -2.94
N LEU A 200 10.84 -54.19 -3.57
CA LEU A 200 11.43 -52.90 -3.19
C LEU A 200 10.97 -52.52 -1.78
N PRO A 201 11.87 -52.05 -0.90
CA PRO A 201 11.47 -51.48 0.37
C PRO A 201 10.51 -50.28 0.20
N TRP A 202 9.68 -50.00 1.20
CA TRP A 202 8.62 -48.97 1.09
C TRP A 202 9.18 -47.58 0.74
N SER A 203 10.39 -47.27 1.21
CA SER A 203 11.11 -46.03 0.92
C SER A 203 11.48 -45.91 -0.57
N ALA A 204 11.99 -46.98 -1.18
CA ALA A 204 12.28 -47.04 -2.61
C ALA A 204 11.00 -47.00 -3.46
N GLN A 205 9.92 -47.66 -3.04
CA GLN A 205 8.64 -47.58 -3.73
C GLN A 205 8.10 -46.15 -3.75
N ALA A 206 8.15 -45.43 -2.63
CA ALA A 206 7.75 -44.03 -2.55
C ALA A 206 8.58 -43.14 -3.51
N MET A 207 9.89 -43.36 -3.60
CA MET A 207 10.77 -42.65 -4.54
C MET A 207 10.43 -42.95 -6.01
N VAL A 208 10.16 -44.21 -6.36
CA VAL A 208 9.82 -44.61 -7.73
C VAL A 208 8.47 -44.03 -8.15
N VAL A 209 7.46 -44.05 -7.28
CA VAL A 209 6.15 -43.42 -7.53
C VAL A 209 6.29 -41.92 -7.74
N TRP A 210 7.04 -41.23 -6.88
CA TRP A 210 7.33 -39.81 -7.03
C TRP A 210 8.11 -39.50 -8.32
N SER A 211 9.12 -40.32 -8.65
CA SER A 211 9.92 -40.20 -9.86
C SER A 211 9.07 -40.37 -11.12
N HIS A 212 8.14 -41.32 -11.16
CA HIS A 212 7.22 -41.49 -12.29
C HIS A 212 6.25 -40.30 -12.43
N TRP A 213 5.76 -39.78 -11.29
CA TRP A 213 4.91 -38.58 -11.26
C TRP A 213 5.64 -37.35 -11.79
N LEU A 214 6.93 -37.20 -11.46
CA LEU A 214 7.81 -36.16 -11.98
C LEU A 214 8.28 -36.43 -13.42
N GLY A 215 8.52 -37.67 -13.81
CA GLY A 215 9.09 -38.04 -15.11
C GLY A 215 8.10 -37.81 -16.26
N GLY A 216 6.80 -38.07 -16.03
CA GLY A 216 5.74 -37.80 -17.01
C GLY A 216 5.32 -36.33 -17.10
N ARG A 217 5.67 -35.50 -16.10
CA ARG A 217 5.26 -34.08 -16.00
C ARG A 217 6.41 -33.12 -15.70
N GLY A 218 7.67 -33.53 -15.84
CA GLY A 218 8.85 -32.77 -15.43
C GLY A 218 8.93 -31.38 -16.05
N PRO A 219 8.69 -31.24 -17.37
CA PRO A 219 8.57 -29.93 -18.01
C PRO A 219 7.40 -29.10 -17.46
N TRP A 220 6.28 -29.71 -17.08
CA TRP A 220 5.12 -29.05 -16.48
C TRP A 220 5.33 -28.64 -15.03
N VAL A 221 6.12 -29.38 -14.25
CA VAL A 221 6.51 -29.00 -12.88
C VAL A 221 7.51 -27.86 -12.91
N LEU A 222 8.50 -27.91 -13.81
CA LEU A 222 9.42 -26.79 -14.05
C LEU A 222 8.69 -25.55 -14.60
N ALA A 223 7.77 -25.73 -15.55
CA ALA A 223 6.91 -24.66 -16.04
C ALA A 223 5.98 -24.14 -14.93
N GLY A 224 5.47 -25.01 -14.05
CA GLY A 224 4.64 -24.64 -12.90
C GLY A 224 5.40 -23.84 -11.85
N CYS A 225 6.64 -24.24 -11.53
CA CYS A 225 7.53 -23.49 -10.65
C CYS A 225 7.97 -22.16 -11.28
N ALA A 226 8.30 -22.14 -12.57
CA ALA A 226 8.63 -20.93 -13.31
C ALA A 226 7.42 -19.99 -13.42
N MET A 227 6.22 -20.54 -13.65
CA MET A 227 4.94 -19.80 -13.67
C MET A 227 4.59 -19.27 -12.30
N LEU A 228 4.82 -20.04 -11.23
CA LEU A 228 4.61 -19.58 -9.86
C LEU A 228 5.61 -18.49 -9.47
N ALA A 229 6.89 -18.62 -9.87
CA ALA A 229 7.91 -17.61 -9.64
C ALA A 229 7.64 -16.32 -10.42
N THR A 230 7.23 -16.42 -11.68
CA THR A 230 6.79 -15.26 -12.47
C THR A 230 5.46 -14.70 -11.97
N ALA A 231 4.50 -15.53 -11.56
CA ALA A 231 3.25 -15.07 -10.95
C ALA A 231 3.49 -14.37 -9.61
N LEU A 232 4.41 -14.85 -8.77
CA LEU A 232 4.82 -14.14 -7.55
C LEU A 232 5.57 -12.84 -7.88
N GLY A 233 6.48 -12.86 -8.87
CA GLY A 233 7.18 -11.65 -9.32
C GLY A 233 6.23 -10.58 -9.86
N LEU A 234 5.25 -10.99 -10.67
CA LEU A 234 4.20 -10.14 -11.21
C LEU A 234 3.18 -9.73 -10.14
N ALA A 235 2.88 -10.60 -9.17
CA ALA A 235 2.02 -10.31 -8.03
C ALA A 235 2.58 -9.19 -7.16
N VAL A 236 3.88 -9.26 -6.83
CA VAL A 236 4.59 -8.24 -6.07
C VAL A 236 4.71 -6.94 -6.86
N ALA A 237 4.87 -7.01 -8.19
CA ALA A 237 4.87 -5.85 -9.08
C ALA A 237 3.47 -5.22 -9.26
N SER A 238 2.40 -6.02 -9.13
CA SER A 238 1.03 -5.55 -9.36
C SER A 238 0.45 -4.84 -8.12
N PRO A 239 0.06 -3.56 -8.22
CA PRO A 239 -0.48 -2.82 -7.09
C PRO A 239 -1.82 -3.40 -6.59
N ALA A 240 -2.63 -4.01 -7.46
CA ALA A 240 -3.92 -4.59 -7.09
C ALA A 240 -3.79 -5.88 -6.27
N LEU A 241 -2.85 -6.78 -6.65
CA LEU A 241 -2.64 -8.01 -5.90
C LEU A 241 -1.91 -7.74 -4.58
N ARG A 242 -1.01 -6.74 -4.56
CA ARG A 242 -0.41 -6.23 -3.32
C ARG A 242 -1.46 -5.74 -2.33
N VAL A 243 -2.47 -4.99 -2.79
CA VAL A 243 -3.57 -4.53 -1.93
C VAL A 243 -4.42 -5.70 -1.43
N ARG A 244 -4.71 -6.70 -2.27
CA ARG A 244 -5.45 -7.91 -1.86
C ARG A 244 -4.68 -8.79 -0.87
N LEU A 245 -3.39 -8.98 -1.09
CA LEU A 245 -2.51 -9.68 -0.15
C LEU A 245 -2.37 -8.92 1.16
N LEU A 246 -2.22 -7.58 1.11
CA LEU A 246 -2.25 -6.73 2.30
C LEU A 246 -3.58 -6.90 3.04
N GLN A 247 -4.71 -6.90 2.35
CA GLN A 247 -6.03 -7.12 2.97
C GLN A 247 -6.14 -8.51 3.62
N ALA A 248 -5.71 -9.58 2.93
CA ALA A 248 -5.71 -10.93 3.49
C ALA A 248 -4.79 -11.07 4.71
N VAL A 249 -3.62 -10.44 4.67
CA VAL A 249 -2.66 -10.37 5.80
C VAL A 249 -3.22 -9.51 6.95
N MET A 250 -4.01 -8.48 6.64
CA MET A 250 -4.70 -7.65 7.64
C MET A 250 -5.83 -8.38 8.35
N GLU A 251 -6.44 -9.38 7.71
CA GLU A 251 -7.50 -10.20 8.30
C GLU A 251 -6.97 -11.29 9.24
N TRP A 252 -5.69 -11.64 9.14
CA TRP A 252 -5.02 -12.56 10.07
C TRP A 252 -5.08 -12.04 11.51
N ALA A 253 -5.73 -12.84 12.37
CA ALA A 253 -6.04 -12.49 13.77
C ALA A 253 -4.86 -11.92 14.59
N PRO A 254 -3.63 -12.48 14.55
CA PRO A 254 -2.52 -11.93 15.34
C PRO A 254 -1.97 -10.60 14.79
N LEU A 255 -2.15 -10.31 13.49
CA LEU A 255 -1.71 -9.04 12.88
C LEU A 255 -2.74 -7.93 13.04
N ARG A 256 -4.03 -8.26 13.20
CA ARG A 256 -5.13 -7.30 13.31
C ARG A 256 -4.93 -6.30 14.46
N THR A 257 -4.55 -6.78 15.64
CA THR A 257 -4.32 -5.93 16.82
C THR A 257 -3.13 -5.00 16.62
N ARG A 258 -2.04 -5.49 16.01
CA ARG A 258 -0.84 -4.69 15.71
C ARG A 258 -1.08 -3.64 14.63
N MET A 259 -1.84 -4.01 13.59
CA MET A 259 -2.28 -3.10 12.53
C MET A 259 -3.15 -1.98 13.10
N ARG A 260 -4.05 -2.30 14.04
CA ARG A 260 -4.85 -1.29 14.74
C ARG A 260 -3.95 -0.29 15.46
N THR A 261 -2.96 -0.75 16.23
CA THR A 261 -2.00 0.15 16.91
C THR A 261 -1.25 1.04 15.91
N TYR A 262 -0.85 0.50 14.76
CA TYR A 262 -0.22 1.29 13.68
C TYR A 262 -1.13 2.41 13.15
N PHE A 263 -2.40 2.10 12.83
CA PHE A 263 -3.34 3.10 12.35
C PHE A 263 -3.69 4.13 13.42
N LEU A 264 -3.84 3.71 14.68
CA LEU A 264 -4.02 4.63 15.81
C LEU A 264 -2.82 5.57 15.95
N ALA A 265 -1.58 5.06 15.86
CA ALA A 265 -0.38 5.89 15.94
C ALA A 265 -0.36 6.96 14.84
N ARG A 266 -0.68 6.58 13.59
CA ARG A 266 -0.78 7.50 12.45
C ARG A 266 -1.87 8.56 12.65
N TRP A 267 -3.01 8.16 13.21
CA TRP A 267 -4.14 9.03 13.49
C TRP A 267 -3.84 10.02 14.63
N PHE A 268 -3.22 9.56 15.73
CA PHE A 268 -2.73 10.42 16.81
C PHE A 268 -1.66 11.40 16.33
N ARG A 269 -0.72 10.94 15.48
CA ARG A 269 0.32 11.79 14.87
C ARG A 269 -0.30 12.91 14.07
N ALA A 270 -1.22 12.56 13.15
CA ALA A 270 -1.88 13.54 12.31
C ALA A 270 -2.69 14.54 13.14
N THR A 271 -3.47 14.06 14.10
CA THR A 271 -4.26 14.92 14.99
C THR A 271 -3.35 15.84 15.81
N GLY A 272 -2.27 15.32 16.38
CA GLY A 272 -1.28 16.11 17.14
C GLY A 272 -0.63 17.20 16.29
N MET A 273 -0.19 16.88 15.08
CA MET A 273 0.42 17.88 14.17
C MET A 273 -0.58 18.98 13.76
N LEU A 274 -1.86 18.64 13.56
CA LEU A 274 -2.90 19.60 13.24
C LEU A 274 -3.22 20.50 14.45
N VAL A 275 -3.32 19.93 15.65
CA VAL A 275 -3.55 20.69 16.89
C VAL A 275 -2.37 21.60 17.22
N GLU A 276 -1.13 21.14 17.07
CA GLU A 276 0.08 21.98 17.19
C GLU A 276 0.20 23.03 16.07
N GLY A 277 -0.54 22.83 14.96
CA GLY A 277 -0.70 23.80 13.88
C GLY A 277 -1.77 24.86 14.17
N GLY A 278 -2.44 24.78 15.32
CA GLY A 278 -3.49 25.70 15.73
C GLY A 278 -4.91 25.29 15.32
N ILE A 279 -5.10 24.10 14.71
CA ILE A 279 -6.45 23.61 14.42
C ILE A 279 -7.13 23.15 15.73
N PRO A 280 -8.37 23.59 16.02
CA PRO A 280 -9.14 23.08 17.15
C PRO A 280 -9.28 21.55 17.11
N LEU A 281 -9.17 20.89 18.27
CA LEU A 281 -9.17 19.43 18.37
C LEU A 281 -10.34 18.73 17.63
N PRO A 282 -11.61 19.18 17.73
CA PRO A 282 -12.71 18.54 16.99
C PRO A 282 -12.52 18.57 15.47
N GLU A 283 -12.00 19.67 14.92
CA GLU A 283 -11.73 19.78 13.48
C GLU A 283 -10.51 18.94 13.08
N ALA A 284 -9.47 18.93 13.91
CA ALA A 284 -8.29 18.08 13.70
C ALA A 284 -8.64 16.58 13.65
N LEU A 285 -9.55 16.12 14.52
CA LEU A 285 -10.07 14.75 14.54
C LEU A 285 -10.84 14.42 13.26
N GLY A 286 -11.71 15.33 12.79
CA GLY A 286 -12.45 15.14 11.54
C GLY A 286 -11.54 15.04 10.32
N LEU A 287 -10.49 15.89 10.25
CA LEU A 287 -9.50 15.85 9.17
C LEU A 287 -8.63 14.59 9.22
N SER A 288 -8.28 14.10 10.42
CA SER A 288 -7.45 12.91 10.58
C SER A 288 -8.24 11.61 10.40
N ASN A 289 -9.57 11.59 10.58
CA ASN A 289 -10.44 10.43 10.38
C ASN A 289 -10.31 9.79 8.98
N GLY A 290 -9.97 10.58 7.96
CA GLY A 290 -9.69 10.07 6.61
C GLY A 290 -8.47 9.14 6.51
N LEU A 291 -7.58 9.15 7.51
CA LEU A 291 -6.41 8.26 7.58
C LEU A 291 -6.75 6.88 8.16
N LEU A 292 -7.92 6.74 8.80
CA LEU A 292 -8.34 5.49 9.42
C LEU A 292 -8.90 4.52 8.36
N PRO A 293 -8.62 3.20 8.49
CA PRO A 293 -9.29 2.19 7.69
C PRO A 293 -10.78 2.13 8.05
N ARG A 294 -11.62 1.64 7.12
CA ARG A 294 -13.08 1.56 7.29
C ARG A 294 -13.52 0.94 8.63
N SER A 295 -12.79 -0.05 9.13
CA SER A 295 -13.04 -0.71 10.42
C SER A 295 -12.95 0.21 11.65
N LEU A 296 -12.18 1.29 11.57
CA LEU A 296 -11.92 2.22 12.68
C LEU A 296 -12.58 3.59 12.48
N GLN A 297 -13.14 3.86 11.29
CA GLN A 297 -13.77 5.15 10.99
C GLN A 297 -14.97 5.45 11.88
N ALA A 298 -15.79 4.44 12.20
CA ALA A 298 -16.92 4.62 13.11
C ALA A 298 -16.48 5.03 14.53
N GLY A 299 -15.40 4.43 15.03
CA GLY A 299 -14.80 4.81 16.31
C GLY A 299 -14.25 6.23 16.29
N GLY A 300 -13.47 6.59 15.26
CA GLY A 300 -12.94 7.95 15.09
C GLY A 300 -14.03 9.02 14.97
N ALA A 301 -15.12 8.75 14.25
CA ALA A 301 -16.27 9.64 14.15
C ALA A 301 -17.02 9.79 15.49
N ALA A 302 -17.12 8.71 16.28
CA ALA A 302 -17.69 8.77 17.62
C ALA A 302 -16.85 9.62 18.58
N VAL A 303 -15.51 9.51 18.50
CA VAL A 303 -14.60 10.39 19.27
C VAL A 303 -14.79 11.84 18.88
N GLU A 304 -14.80 12.15 17.57
CA GLU A 304 -15.00 13.50 17.07
C GLU A 304 -16.32 14.11 17.60
N ALA A 305 -17.42 13.36 17.49
CA ALA A 305 -18.73 13.80 17.97
C ALA A 305 -18.74 14.01 19.49
N ALA A 306 -18.14 13.10 20.27
CA ALA A 306 -18.08 13.21 21.72
C ALA A 306 -17.28 14.44 22.18
N VAL A 307 -16.12 14.71 21.57
CA VAL A 307 -15.33 15.91 21.87
C VAL A 307 -16.08 17.18 21.46
N ARG A 308 -16.77 17.16 20.31
CA ARG A 308 -17.61 18.29 19.86
C ARG A 308 -18.77 18.57 20.81
N ASN A 309 -19.29 17.55 21.48
CA ASN A 309 -20.32 17.65 22.51
C ASN A 309 -19.78 18.04 23.89
N GLY A 310 -18.48 18.33 24.01
CA GLY A 310 -17.86 18.81 25.25
C GLY A 310 -17.37 17.72 26.20
N LEU A 311 -17.36 16.45 25.78
CA LEU A 311 -16.73 15.38 26.55
C LEU A 311 -15.21 15.58 26.58
N SER A 312 -14.55 15.19 27.68
CA SER A 312 -13.09 15.27 27.77
C SER A 312 -12.44 14.45 26.65
N PRO A 313 -11.32 14.92 26.05
CA PRO A 313 -10.62 14.17 25.01
C PRO A 313 -10.29 12.75 25.43
N ALA A 314 -9.79 12.55 26.66
CA ALA A 314 -9.45 11.23 27.16
C ALA A 314 -10.68 10.30 27.20
N GLU A 315 -11.80 10.74 27.76
CA GLU A 315 -13.02 9.92 27.86
C GLU A 315 -13.66 9.66 26.50
N ALA A 316 -13.62 10.64 25.59
CA ALA A 316 -14.13 10.49 24.22
C ALA A 316 -13.39 9.37 23.49
N HIS A 317 -12.06 9.34 23.62
CA HIS A 317 -11.22 8.30 23.02
C HIS A 317 -11.44 6.93 23.66
N VAL A 318 -11.73 6.86 24.97
CA VAL A 318 -12.12 5.61 25.66
C VAL A 318 -13.45 5.10 25.13
N HIS A 319 -14.47 5.97 25.03
CA HIS A 319 -15.79 5.61 24.49
C HIS A 319 -15.73 5.08 23.06
N GLY A 320 -14.92 5.71 22.21
CA GLY A 320 -14.72 5.26 20.83
C GLY A 320 -13.86 4.00 20.70
N GLY A 321 -13.27 3.50 21.81
CA GLY A 321 -12.29 2.42 21.77
C GLY A 321 -11.04 2.78 20.98
N MET A 322 -10.68 4.05 20.87
CA MET A 322 -9.58 4.54 20.03
C MET A 322 -8.30 4.82 20.84
N ILE A 323 -8.16 4.22 22.02
CA ILE A 323 -7.05 4.50 22.94
C ILE A 323 -6.58 3.26 23.68
N THR A 324 -5.33 3.30 24.14
CA THR A 324 -4.73 2.30 25.02
C THR A 324 -4.63 2.84 26.44
N PRO A 325 -4.50 1.99 27.48
CA PRO A 325 -4.41 2.47 28.86
C PRO A 325 -3.26 3.46 29.10
N VAL A 326 -2.11 3.26 28.45
CA VAL A 326 -0.96 4.18 28.56
C VAL A 326 -1.26 5.50 27.86
N ALA A 327 -1.85 5.45 26.66
CA ALA A 327 -2.21 6.65 25.91
C ALA A 327 -3.29 7.48 26.62
N GLU A 328 -4.21 6.83 27.34
CA GLU A 328 -5.23 7.49 28.14
C GLU A 328 -4.61 8.34 29.26
N GLN A 329 -3.66 7.78 30.02
CA GLN A 329 -3.00 8.52 31.10
C GLN A 329 -2.20 9.71 30.57
N LEU A 330 -1.50 9.52 29.45
CA LEU A 330 -0.78 10.61 28.78
C LEU A 330 -1.76 11.71 28.33
N MET A 331 -2.89 11.34 27.72
CA MET A 331 -3.89 12.30 27.26
C MET A 331 -4.52 13.08 28.41
N ARG A 332 -4.88 12.41 29.51
CA ARG A 332 -5.38 13.07 30.74
C ARG A 332 -4.35 14.06 31.30
N ALA A 333 -3.06 13.73 31.25
CA ALA A 333 -2.01 14.67 31.66
C ALA A 333 -1.92 15.87 30.72
N GLY A 334 -1.99 15.65 29.40
CA GLY A 334 -1.98 16.71 28.39
C GLY A 334 -3.20 17.63 28.45
N GLU A 335 -4.36 17.09 28.81
CA GLU A 335 -5.57 17.87 29.04
C GLU A 335 -5.40 18.84 30.22
N ARG A 336 -4.82 18.38 31.33
CA ARG A 336 -4.56 19.22 32.51
C ARG A 336 -3.53 20.31 32.25
N THR A 337 -2.53 20.06 31.41
CA THR A 337 -1.50 21.04 31.06
C THR A 337 -1.88 21.92 29.87
N GLY A 338 -2.99 21.62 29.18
CA GLY A 338 -3.40 22.31 27.96
C GLY A 338 -2.55 21.98 26.73
N GLU A 339 -1.63 21.02 26.82
CA GLU A 339 -0.68 20.67 25.77
C GLU A 339 -1.08 19.40 24.99
N LEU A 340 -2.34 19.33 24.55
CA LEU A 340 -2.85 18.14 23.86
C LEU A 340 -2.10 17.82 22.57
N GLY A 341 -1.67 18.84 21.81
CA GLY A 341 -0.92 18.64 20.56
C GLY A 341 0.38 17.85 20.77
N SER A 342 1.23 18.31 21.70
CA SER A 342 2.52 17.68 22.00
C SER A 342 2.33 16.27 22.58
N VAL A 343 1.30 16.08 23.41
CA VAL A 343 0.97 14.79 24.00
C VAL A 343 0.46 13.79 22.97
N LEU A 344 -0.41 14.19 22.04
CA LEU A 344 -0.86 13.33 20.93
C LEU A 344 0.32 12.90 20.05
N THR A 345 1.22 13.83 19.75
CA THR A 345 2.49 13.57 19.06
C THR A 345 3.34 12.55 19.84
N ARG A 346 3.40 12.63 21.17
CA ARG A 346 4.15 11.70 22.03
C ARG A 346 3.50 10.31 22.12
N ILE A 347 2.17 10.24 22.22
CA ILE A 347 1.40 8.99 22.15
C ILE A 347 1.68 8.26 20.83
N ALA A 348 1.68 9.01 19.72
CA ALA A 348 2.02 8.44 18.42
C ALA A 348 3.45 7.87 18.37
N GLN A 349 4.44 8.57 18.94
CA GLN A 349 5.83 8.06 19.01
C GLN A 349 5.92 6.76 19.80
N PHE A 350 5.19 6.68 20.92
CA PHE A 350 5.15 5.48 21.76
C PHE A 350 4.62 4.27 20.98
N HIS A 351 3.48 4.43 20.29
CA HIS A 351 2.87 3.35 19.50
C HIS A 351 3.67 3.01 18.24
N GLU A 352 4.27 3.98 17.56
CA GLU A 352 5.18 3.74 16.44
C GLU A 352 6.38 2.87 16.88
N ALA A 353 6.98 3.18 18.04
CA ALA A 353 8.09 2.40 18.59
C ALA A 353 7.66 0.98 18.99
N GLU A 354 6.47 0.82 19.57
CA GLU A 354 5.91 -0.49 19.92
C GLU A 354 5.66 -1.35 18.69
N VAL A 355 5.09 -0.77 17.63
CA VAL A 355 4.87 -1.45 16.34
C VAL A 355 6.21 -1.84 15.70
N SER A 356 7.20 -0.94 15.70
CA SER A 356 8.53 -1.23 15.14
C SER A 356 9.21 -2.38 15.87
N ARG A 357 9.23 -2.37 17.21
CA ARG A 357 9.81 -3.46 18.02
C ARG A 357 9.12 -4.79 17.77
N SER A 358 7.79 -4.78 17.72
CA SER A 358 6.99 -5.99 17.45
C SER A 358 7.28 -6.57 16.07
N LEU A 359 7.49 -5.71 15.09
CA LEU A 359 7.80 -6.10 13.72
C LEU A 359 9.21 -6.69 13.61
N GLU A 360 10.19 -6.07 14.25
CA GLU A 360 11.55 -6.60 14.33
C GLU A 360 11.58 -7.98 15.01
N GLN A 361 10.85 -8.15 16.12
CA GLN A 361 10.74 -9.45 16.79
C GLN A 361 10.07 -10.52 15.91
N ALA A 362 8.98 -10.16 15.22
CA ALA A 362 8.29 -11.08 14.32
C ALA A 362 9.20 -11.53 13.16
N MET A 363 9.97 -10.60 12.59
CA MET A 363 10.90 -10.91 11.51
C MET A 363 12.08 -11.76 11.98
N ARG A 364 12.62 -11.51 13.18
CA ARG A 364 13.69 -12.34 13.78
C ARG A 364 13.21 -13.76 14.09
N ALA A 365 11.95 -13.93 14.51
CA ALA A 365 11.37 -15.25 14.76
C ALA A 365 11.10 -16.05 13.48
N LEU A 366 10.93 -15.37 12.33
CA LEU A 366 10.68 -16.02 11.05
C LEU A 366 11.91 -16.82 10.57
N GLU A 367 13.12 -16.33 10.85
CA GLU A 367 14.38 -16.97 10.45
C GLU A 367 14.51 -18.43 10.93
N PRO A 368 14.44 -18.75 12.24
CA PRO A 368 14.56 -20.12 12.71
C PRO A 368 13.42 -21.01 12.20
N ILE A 369 12.20 -20.48 12.02
CA ILE A 369 11.08 -21.24 11.47
C ILE A 369 11.37 -21.67 10.03
N VAL A 370 11.85 -20.75 9.19
CA VAL A 370 12.22 -21.04 7.81
C VAL A 370 13.39 -22.03 7.75
N MET A 371 14.40 -21.85 8.61
CA MET A 371 15.56 -22.74 8.69
C MET A 371 15.15 -24.17 9.08
N VAL A 372 14.29 -24.32 10.09
CA VAL A 372 13.77 -25.64 10.50
C VAL A 372 12.93 -26.25 9.39
N LEU A 373 12.07 -25.48 8.71
CA LEU A 373 11.21 -26.00 7.65
C LEU A 373 12.04 -26.48 6.44
N ILE A 374 13.05 -25.72 6.02
CA ILE A 374 13.99 -26.14 4.97
C ILE A 374 14.80 -27.35 5.44
N GLY A 375 15.31 -27.33 6.66
CA GLY A 375 16.11 -28.42 7.22
C GLY A 375 15.35 -29.73 7.33
N VAL A 376 14.11 -29.70 7.84
CA VAL A 376 13.21 -30.85 7.89
C VAL A 376 12.89 -31.33 6.48
N GLY A 377 12.60 -30.41 5.56
CA GLY A 377 12.33 -30.76 4.17
C GLY A 377 13.51 -31.46 3.48
N VAL A 378 14.68 -30.84 3.48
CA VAL A 378 15.90 -31.39 2.88
C VAL A 378 16.31 -32.68 3.59
N GLY A 379 16.26 -32.70 4.92
CA GLY A 379 16.56 -33.90 5.72
C GLY A 379 15.64 -35.06 5.39
N THR A 380 14.34 -34.81 5.22
CA THR A 380 13.37 -35.84 4.81
C THR A 380 13.74 -36.43 3.45
N VAL A 381 14.09 -35.59 2.47
CA VAL A 381 14.52 -36.05 1.15
C VAL A 381 15.77 -36.91 1.25
N VAL A 382 16.80 -36.44 1.97
CA VAL A 382 18.05 -37.18 2.15
C VAL A 382 17.82 -38.52 2.84
N VAL A 383 17.06 -38.55 3.94
CA VAL A 383 16.73 -39.81 4.63
C VAL A 383 16.03 -40.76 3.68
N LEU A 384 15.02 -40.31 2.93
CA LEU A 384 14.30 -41.14 1.97
C LEU A 384 15.24 -41.73 0.89
N MET A 385 16.28 -41.00 0.50
CA MET A 385 17.27 -41.47 -0.48
C MET A 385 18.21 -42.56 0.08
N TYR A 386 18.59 -42.47 1.35
CA TYR A 386 19.55 -43.39 1.97
C TYR A 386 18.89 -44.61 2.60
N MET A 387 17.65 -44.48 3.07
CA MET A 387 16.92 -45.55 3.75
C MET A 387 16.85 -46.88 2.95
N PRO A 388 16.55 -46.88 1.64
CA PRO A 388 16.52 -48.11 0.86
C PRO A 388 17.86 -48.85 0.84
N ILE A 389 18.98 -48.12 0.88
CA ILE A 389 20.33 -48.70 0.88
C ILE A 389 20.53 -49.49 2.17
N PHE A 390 20.08 -48.94 3.31
CA PHE A 390 20.14 -49.64 4.60
C PHE A 390 19.20 -50.84 4.65
N GLU A 391 17.96 -50.71 4.14
CA GLU A 391 16.99 -51.81 4.08
C GLU A 391 17.53 -52.97 3.22
N LEU A 392 18.10 -52.68 2.06
CA LEU A 392 18.72 -53.70 1.20
C LEU A 392 19.96 -54.33 1.84
N ALA A 393 20.80 -53.56 2.53
CA ALA A 393 21.95 -54.10 3.24
C ALA A 393 21.54 -55.03 4.39
N SER A 394 20.44 -54.72 5.10
CA SER A 394 19.89 -55.57 6.15
C SER A 394 19.22 -56.84 5.63
N ALA A 395 18.67 -56.81 4.42
CA ALA A 395 18.05 -57.97 3.78
C ALA A 395 19.06 -58.97 3.17
N LEU A 396 20.33 -58.56 3.06
CA LEU A 396 21.44 -59.40 2.58
C LEU A 396 22.23 -60.07 3.72
N GLN A 397 21.93 -59.75 4.97
CA GLN A 397 22.37 -60.48 6.17
C GLN A 397 21.32 -61.52 6.56
#